data_AF-A0A3B8QB79-F1
#
_entry.id   AF-A0A3B8QB79-F1
#
_cell.length_a   1.000
_cell.length_b   1.000
_cell.length_c   1.000
_cell.angle_alpha   90.00
_cell.angle_beta   90.00
_cell.angle_gamma   90.00
#
_symmetry.space_group_name_H-M   'P 1'
#
loop_
_entity.id
_entity.type
_entity.pdbx_description
1 polymer ?
#
loop_
_entity_poly.entity_id
_entity_poly.type
_entity_poly.pdbx_seq_one_letter_code
_entity_poly.pdbx_strand_id
1 'polypeptide(L)' 'MDFDDLESLGTYDSDLDAELDDVAHVSCPCCGEAGELSVDPGGGALQEYVEDCEVCCQPWLVRVRFD' A
#
# COMPACT_ATOMS: atom_id res chain seq x y z
N MET A 1 38.94 -9.62 30.90
CA MET A 1 39.84 -9.08 29.87
C MET A 1 39.82 -10.12 28.77
N ASP A 2 39.00 -10.01 27.72
CA ASP A 2 38.45 -8.80 27.12
C ASP A 2 36.90 -8.81 27.06
N PHE A 3 36.35 -7.72 27.56
CA PHE A 3 34.95 -7.31 27.57
C PHE A 3 34.76 -6.24 26.48
N ASP A 4 35.40 -6.43 25.33
CA ASP A 4 35.54 -5.40 24.29
C ASP A 4 35.21 -6.01 22.92
N ASP A 5 33.94 -6.42 22.75
CA ASP A 5 33.31 -6.57 21.43
C ASP A 5 31.80 -6.35 21.55
N LEU A 6 31.41 -5.41 22.43
CA LEU A 6 30.04 -4.88 22.51
C LEU A 6 30.04 -3.38 22.16
N GLU A 7 30.92 -3.00 21.24
CA GLU A 7 30.98 -1.65 20.65
C GLU A 7 30.90 -1.72 19.12
N SER A 8 29.93 -2.47 18.59
CA SER A 8 29.42 -2.18 17.24
C SER A 8 27.93 -1.98 17.30
N LEU A 9 27.60 -0.87 17.97
CA LEU A 9 26.33 -0.17 17.91
C LEU A 9 25.74 -0.28 16.51
N GLY A 10 24.53 -0.82 16.44
CA GLY A 10 23.69 -0.81 15.26
C GLY A 10 23.73 0.56 14.60
N THR A 11 24.54 0.65 13.56
CA THR A 11 24.39 1.67 12.54
C THR A 11 23.14 1.23 11.79
N TYR A 12 22.03 1.87 12.18
CA TYR A 12 20.89 2.20 11.34
C TYR A 12 21.10 1.69 9.91
N ASP A 13 20.50 0.54 9.61
CA ASP A 13 20.42 0.04 8.24
C ASP A 13 19.57 1.06 7.48
N SER A 14 20.27 1.92 6.75
CA SER A 14 19.74 3.12 6.12
C SER A 14 19.19 2.81 4.74
N ASP A 15 18.52 1.67 4.53
CA ASP A 15 18.03 1.28 3.20
C ASP A 15 16.72 0.46 3.29
N LEU A 16 15.79 0.82 4.17
CA LEU A 16 14.37 0.49 3.92
C LEU A 16 13.86 1.42 2.80
N ASP A 17 14.47 1.24 1.63
CA ASP A 17 14.25 1.98 0.40
C ASP A 17 12.82 1.69 -0.05
N ALA A 18 11.97 2.71 0.13
CA ALA A 18 10.65 2.88 -0.46
C ALA A 18 9.78 1.61 -0.47
N GLU A 19 8.92 1.48 0.55
CA GLU A 19 7.63 0.83 0.34
C GLU A 19 6.91 1.62 -0.75
N LEU A 20 7.12 1.21 -2.01
CA LEU A 20 6.37 1.71 -3.15
C LEU A 20 4.94 1.25 -2.91
N ASP A 21 4.14 2.11 -2.28
CA ASP A 21 2.70 1.92 -2.21
C ASP A 21 2.22 1.95 -3.66
N ASP A 22 1.98 0.78 -4.22
CA ASP A 22 1.37 0.65 -5.53
C ASP A 22 -0.03 1.26 -5.41
N VAL A 23 -0.19 2.49 -5.89
CA VAL A 23 -1.46 3.24 -5.85
C VAL A 23 -2.05 3.37 -7.25
N ALA A 24 -3.36 3.16 -7.35
CA ALA A 24 -4.13 3.37 -8.57
C ALA A 24 -5.08 4.56 -8.42
N HIS A 25 -5.12 5.43 -9.43
CA HIS A 25 -6.10 6.51 -9.51
C HIS A 25 -7.39 6.01 -10.17
N VAL A 26 -8.51 6.20 -9.48
CA VAL A 26 -9.84 5.73 -9.91
C VAL A 26 -10.86 6.85 -9.74
N SER A 27 -12.05 6.67 -10.30
CA SER A 27 -13.15 7.63 -10.13
C SER A 27 -14.38 6.93 -9.59
N CYS A 28 -15.01 7.52 -8.57
CA CYS A 28 -16.19 6.96 -7.93
C CYS A 28 -17.36 6.86 -8.93
N PRO A 29 -18.00 5.68 -9.08
CA PRO A 29 -19.12 5.49 -10.01
C PRO A 29 -20.41 6.19 -9.56
N CYS A 30 -20.49 6.60 -8.28
CA CYS A 30 -21.67 7.28 -7.73
C CYS A 30 -21.60 8.80 -7.87
N CYS A 31 -20.53 9.45 -7.41
CA CYS A 31 -20.40 10.92 -7.44
C CYS A 31 -19.41 11.44 -8.50
N GLY A 32 -18.57 10.59 -9.09
CA GLY A 32 -17.57 10.98 -10.09
C GLY A 32 -16.27 11.55 -9.53
N GLU A 33 -16.11 11.59 -8.20
CA GLU A 33 -14.88 12.10 -7.57
C GLU A 33 -13.67 11.22 -7.88
N ALA A 34 -12.51 11.83 -8.07
CA ALA A 34 -11.24 11.10 -8.21
C ALA A 34 -10.73 10.66 -6.82
N GLY A 35 -10.33 9.40 -6.71
CA GLY A 35 -9.73 8.83 -5.51
C GLY A 35 -8.44 8.08 -5.84
N GLU A 36 -7.69 7.77 -4.79
CA GLU A 36 -6.49 6.93 -4.84
C GLU A 36 -6.76 5.61 -4.10
N LEU A 37 -6.19 4.54 -4.61
CA LEU A 37 -6.54 3.20 -4.18
C LEU A 37 -5.28 2.34 -4.06
N SER A 38 -4.93 1.93 -2.85
CA SER A 38 -3.75 1.09 -2.60
C SER A 38 -4.02 -0.32 -3.11
N VAL A 39 -3.08 -0.83 -3.91
CA VAL A 39 -3.14 -2.14 -4.54
C VAL A 39 -1.97 -2.97 -4.07
N ASP A 40 -2.24 -4.07 -3.37
CA ASP A 40 -1.17 -4.96 -2.91
C ASP A 40 -0.89 -6.04 -3.98
N PRO A 41 0.30 -6.07 -4.63
CA PRO A 41 0.63 -7.12 -5.58
C PRO A 41 0.76 -8.52 -4.92
N GLY A 42 0.91 -8.58 -3.59
CA GLY A 42 0.97 -9.83 -2.82
C GLY A 42 -0.35 -10.60 -2.73
N GLY A 43 -1.49 -9.92 -2.91
CA GLY A 43 -2.84 -10.49 -2.79
C GLY A 43 -3.25 -11.47 -3.91
N GLY A 44 -2.39 -11.65 -4.92
CA GLY A 44 -2.61 -12.56 -6.05
C GLY A 44 -3.06 -11.86 -7.33
N ALA A 45 -3.19 -12.64 -8.41
CA ALA A 45 -3.41 -12.12 -9.75
C ALA A 45 -4.78 -11.46 -9.98
N LEU A 46 -5.79 -11.84 -9.20
CA LEU A 46 -7.13 -11.25 -9.24
C LEU A 46 -7.59 -10.98 -7.82
N GLN A 47 -7.92 -9.72 -7.54
CA GLN A 47 -8.37 -9.27 -6.23
C GLN A 47 -9.71 -8.56 -6.38
N GLU A 48 -10.61 -8.83 -5.44
CA GLU A 48 -11.93 -8.22 -5.38
C GLU A 48 -12.21 -7.81 -3.94
N TYR A 49 -12.46 -6.52 -3.73
CA TYR A 49 -12.75 -5.94 -2.42
C TYR A 49 -13.73 -4.78 -2.55
N VAL A 50 -14.36 -4.43 -1.44
CA VAL A 50 -15.29 -3.31 -1.37
C VAL A 50 -14.59 -2.16 -0.69
N GLU A 51 -14.64 -1.00 -1.33
CA GLU A 51 -14.15 0.25 -0.77
C GLU A 51 -15.31 1.24 -0.67
N ASP A 52 -15.13 2.32 0.07
CA ASP A 52 -16.11 3.39 0.19
C ASP A 52 -15.53 4.69 -0.36
N CYS A 53 -16.37 5.46 -1.05
CA CYS A 53 -15.92 6.76 -1.55
C CYS A 53 -15.78 7.75 -0.39
N GLU A 54 -14.60 8.36 -0.26
CA GLU A 54 -14.28 9.37 0.76
C GLU A 54 -15.15 10.63 0.73
N VAL A 55 -15.82 10.91 -0.40
CA VAL A 55 -16.71 12.08 -0.56
C VAL A 55 -18.18 11.74 -0.37
N CYS A 56 -18.67 10.66 -0.99
CA CYS A 56 -20.10 10.32 -0.96
C CYS A 56 -20.47 9.16 -0.03
N CYS A 57 -19.48 8.54 0.63
CA CYS A 57 -19.63 7.39 1.53
C CYS A 57 -20.44 6.23 0.94
N GLN A 58 -20.44 6.08 -0.39
CA GLN A 58 -21.11 4.97 -1.06
C GLN A 58 -20.12 3.82 -1.26
N PRO A 59 -20.46 2.60 -0.83
CA PRO A 59 -19.61 1.43 -1.07
C PRO A 59 -19.64 1.03 -2.54
N TRP A 60 -18.50 0.62 -3.07
CA TRP A 60 -18.31 0.22 -4.45
C TRP A 60 -17.34 -0.95 -4.54
N LEU A 61 -17.57 -1.84 -5.50
CA LEU A 61 -16.77 -3.05 -5.71
C LEU A 61 -15.57 -2.73 -6.59
N VAL A 62 -14.38 -2.96 -6.08
CA VAL A 62 -13.10 -2.79 -6.77
C VAL A 62 -12.60 -4.15 -7.23
N ARG A 63 -12.13 -4.22 -8.48
CA ARG A 63 -11.53 -5.41 -9.08
C ARG A 63 -10.19 -5.05 -9.67
N VAL A 64 -9.15 -5.73 -9.20
CA VAL A 64 -7.78 -5.52 -9.65
C VAL A 64 -7.28 -6.79 -10.28
N ARG A 65 -6.65 -6.67 -11.45
CA ARG A 65 -5.98 -7.77 -12.13
C ARG A 65 -4.56 -7.40 -12.48
N PHE A 66 -3.62 -8.23 -12.04
CA PHE A 66 -2.20 -8.17 -12.41
C PHE A 66 -1.96 -9.12 -13.60
N ASP A 67 -1.16 -8.70 -14.59
CA ASP A 67 -0.76 -9.50 -15.77
C ASP A 67 0.71 -9.91 -15.69
#